data_AF-A0A838FTQ0-F1
#
_entry.id   AF-A0A838FTQ0-F1
#
_cell.length_a   1.000
_cell.length_b   1.000
_cell.length_c   1.000
_cell.angle_alpha   90.00
_cell.angle_beta   90.00
_cell.angle_gamma   90.00
#
_symmetry.space_group_name_H-M   'P 1'
#
loop_
_entity.id
_entity.type
_entity.pdbx_description
1 polymer ?
#
loop_
_entity_poly.entity_id
_entity_poly.type
_entity_poly.pdbx_seq_one_letter_code
_entity_poly.pdbx_strand_id
1 'polypeptide(L)'
;AENARVATIYAARAGKTPEPAQFYRELVKPDSFVRKTFTSPAGLHSVSAMNAPANRALSLVSLGGIGSASSLAKFYAMLAAGGELHGRRFFKPETLAQMSSTLASGMDRVFQIPTAFSAGFMKDSANATQRIFGPSQLAFGHPGAGGSHAFADPENGLAFAYVMNQMEQSLLPNEKSRRLVEAIYS
;
A
#
# COMPACT_ATOMS: atom_id res chain seq x y z
N ALA A 1 23.89 8.41 11.29
CA ALA A 1 24.03 7.56 10.09
C ALA A 1 22.75 6.75 9.90
N GLU A 2 21.67 7.37 9.40
CA GLU A 2 20.35 6.71 9.32
C GLU A 2 20.30 5.57 8.29
N ASN A 3 21.09 5.67 7.21
CA ASN A 3 21.13 4.66 6.14
C ASN A 3 21.54 3.25 6.61
N ALA A 4 22.37 3.15 7.67
CA ALA A 4 22.81 1.86 8.20
C ALA A 4 21.69 1.09 8.93
N ARG A 5 20.60 1.78 9.31
CA ARG A 5 19.43 1.18 9.98
C ARG A 5 18.40 0.64 8.99
N VAL A 6 18.54 0.98 7.71
CA VAL A 6 17.59 0.61 6.66
C VAL A 6 17.97 -0.74 6.09
N ALA A 7 17.07 -1.72 6.21
CA ALA A 7 17.28 -3.04 5.63
C ALA A 7 17.43 -2.96 4.10
N THR A 8 18.30 -3.79 3.54
CA THR A 8 18.39 -3.98 2.09
C THR A 8 17.10 -4.59 1.57
N ILE A 9 16.48 -3.96 0.56
CA ILE A 9 15.35 -4.52 -0.16
C ILE A 9 15.83 -5.43 -1.28
N TYR A 10 15.25 -6.63 -1.35
CA TYR A 10 15.53 -7.66 -2.36
C TYR A 10 14.36 -7.76 -3.32
N ALA A 11 14.68 -7.83 -4.61
CA ALA A 11 13.69 -8.05 -5.66
C ALA A 11 12.96 -9.39 -5.47
N ALA A 12 11.75 -9.49 -6.01
CA ALA A 12 10.97 -10.72 -5.95
C ALA A 12 11.76 -11.90 -6.53
N ARG A 13 11.73 -13.02 -5.82
CA ARG A 13 12.25 -14.29 -6.35
C ARG A 13 11.37 -14.74 -7.49
N ALA A 14 11.98 -15.31 -8.53
CA ALA A 14 11.23 -15.95 -9.60
C ALA A 14 10.25 -16.96 -9.01
N GLY A 15 9.00 -16.93 -9.47
CA GLY A 15 7.93 -17.68 -8.85
C GLY A 15 6.75 -17.89 -9.79
N LYS A 16 5.55 -17.92 -9.21
CA LYS A 16 4.30 -18.15 -9.93
C LYS A 16 4.06 -17.06 -10.98
N THR A 17 3.30 -17.41 -12.02
CA THR A 17 2.77 -16.43 -12.97
C THR A 17 2.07 -15.33 -12.21
N PRO A 18 2.44 -14.07 -12.44
CA PRO A 18 1.94 -13.00 -11.61
C PRO A 18 0.56 -12.55 -12.09
N GLU A 19 -0.33 -12.32 -11.12
CA GLU A 19 -1.71 -11.88 -11.34
C GLU A 19 -1.89 -10.42 -10.90
N PRO A 20 -2.84 -9.67 -11.48
CA PRO A 20 -3.77 -10.08 -12.55
C PRO A 20 -3.11 -10.10 -13.94
N ALA A 21 -3.38 -11.12 -14.76
CA ALA A 21 -2.76 -11.28 -16.09
C ALA A 21 -2.92 -10.05 -17.02
N GLN A 22 -4.05 -9.34 -16.93
CA GLN A 22 -4.31 -8.14 -17.73
C GLN A 22 -3.32 -7.01 -17.41
N PHE A 23 -2.96 -6.81 -16.14
CA PHE A 23 -1.96 -5.82 -15.74
C PHE A 23 -0.62 -6.07 -16.45
N TYR A 24 -0.13 -7.31 -16.42
CA TYR A 24 1.15 -7.67 -17.04
C TYR A 24 1.13 -7.58 -18.57
N ARG A 25 -0.03 -7.85 -19.21
CA ARG A 25 -0.22 -7.62 -20.64
C ARG A 25 -0.13 -6.15 -21.01
N GLU A 26 -0.68 -5.26 -20.20
CA GLU A 26 -0.58 -3.81 -20.43
C GLU A 26 0.81 -3.26 -20.10
N LEU A 27 1.50 -3.81 -19.09
CA LEU A 27 2.83 -3.37 -18.65
C LEU A 27 3.90 -3.45 -19.74
N VAL A 28 3.74 -4.34 -20.73
CA VAL A 28 4.67 -4.48 -21.86
C VAL A 28 4.33 -3.58 -23.05
N LYS A 29 3.14 -2.97 -23.08
CA LYS A 29 2.72 -2.05 -24.17
C LYS A 29 3.26 -0.65 -23.90
N PRO A 30 4.09 -0.06 -24.80
CA PRO A 30 4.73 1.24 -24.57
C PRO A 30 3.76 2.38 -24.21
N ASP A 31 2.60 2.41 -24.86
CA ASP A 31 1.64 3.52 -24.73
C ASP A 31 0.57 3.34 -23.66
N SER A 32 0.54 2.20 -22.97
CA SER A 32 -0.46 1.93 -21.95
C SER A 32 -0.29 2.84 -20.72
N PHE A 33 -1.39 3.12 -20.03
CA PHE A 33 -1.34 3.82 -18.74
C PHE A 33 -0.52 3.04 -17.71
N VAL A 34 -0.55 1.71 -17.78
CA VAL A 34 0.22 0.82 -16.91
C VAL A 34 1.71 1.06 -17.09
N ARG A 35 2.22 1.00 -18.33
CA ARG A 35 3.62 1.23 -18.64
C ARG A 35 4.06 2.61 -18.16
N LYS A 36 3.31 3.66 -18.54
CA LYS A 36 3.64 5.05 -18.20
C LYS A 36 3.71 5.29 -16.70
N THR A 37 2.81 4.67 -15.93
CA THR A 37 2.79 4.78 -14.46
C THR A 37 3.98 4.06 -13.83
N PHE A 38 4.24 2.81 -14.21
CA PHE A 38 5.25 1.97 -13.58
C PHE A 38 6.69 2.21 -14.07
N THR A 39 6.88 3.05 -15.08
CA THR A 39 8.21 3.55 -15.49
C THR A 39 8.50 4.96 -14.97
N SER A 40 7.62 5.54 -14.15
CA SER A 40 7.78 6.85 -13.53
C SER A 40 8.10 6.73 -12.03
N PRO A 41 9.06 7.50 -11.48
CA PRO A 41 9.94 8.42 -12.19
C PRO A 41 11.01 7.67 -13.02
N ALA A 42 11.45 8.29 -14.12
CA ALA A 42 12.53 7.75 -14.93
C ALA A 42 13.85 7.68 -14.12
N GLY A 43 14.71 6.71 -14.44
CA GLY A 43 16.02 6.52 -13.79
C GLY A 43 16.02 5.55 -12.61
N LEU A 44 14.85 5.25 -12.01
CA LEU A 44 14.73 4.27 -10.93
C LEU A 44 14.17 2.93 -11.44
N HIS A 45 14.99 2.22 -12.22
CA HIS A 45 14.53 1.07 -13.01
C HIS A 45 14.68 -0.30 -12.32
N SER A 46 15.12 -0.34 -11.07
CA SER A 46 15.28 -1.61 -10.35
C SER A 46 15.08 -1.47 -8.85
N VAL A 47 14.67 -2.58 -8.23
CA VAL A 47 14.56 -2.69 -6.77
C VAL A 47 15.90 -2.45 -6.10
N SER A 48 17.01 -2.93 -6.69
CA SER A 48 18.34 -2.72 -6.13
C SER A 48 18.75 -1.24 -6.11
N ALA A 49 18.31 -0.44 -7.09
CA ALA A 49 18.57 1.00 -7.10
C ALA A 49 17.96 1.72 -5.87
N MET A 50 16.86 1.22 -5.30
CA MET A 50 16.26 1.78 -4.07
C MET A 50 17.15 1.62 -2.83
N ASN A 51 18.17 0.77 -2.88
CA ASN A 51 19.12 0.61 -1.78
C ASN A 51 20.21 1.69 -1.73
N ALA A 52 20.38 2.47 -2.81
CA ALA A 52 21.39 3.52 -2.85
C ALA A 52 21.03 4.67 -1.89
N PRO A 53 21.94 5.13 -1.01
CA PRO A 53 21.68 6.25 -0.10
C PRO A 53 21.21 7.53 -0.81
N ALA A 54 21.73 7.81 -2.00
CA ALA A 54 21.30 8.95 -2.81
C ALA A 54 19.82 8.86 -3.21
N ASN A 55 19.35 7.67 -3.59
CA ASN A 55 17.95 7.45 -3.97
C ASN A 55 17.01 7.49 -2.76
N ARG A 56 17.46 6.99 -1.61
CA ARG A 56 16.72 7.08 -0.33
C ARG A 56 16.55 8.52 0.16
N ALA A 57 17.45 9.41 -0.23
CA ALA A 57 17.41 10.82 0.15
C ALA A 57 16.47 11.66 -0.75
N LEU A 58 15.97 11.11 -1.86
CA LEU A 58 15.04 11.82 -2.75
C LEU A 58 13.67 11.99 -2.09
N SER A 59 13.06 13.16 -2.25
CA SER A 59 11.72 13.48 -1.73
C SER A 59 10.60 12.93 -2.62
N LEU A 60 10.58 11.61 -2.82
CA LEU A 60 9.57 10.92 -3.65
C LEU A 60 8.43 10.37 -2.77
N VAL A 61 7.39 11.16 -2.56
CA VAL A 61 6.29 10.81 -1.64
C VAL A 61 5.50 9.55 -2.03
N SER A 62 5.52 9.15 -3.31
CA SER A 62 4.81 7.97 -3.82
C SER A 62 5.59 6.65 -3.69
N LEU A 63 6.90 6.67 -3.42
CA LEU A 63 7.74 5.44 -3.41
C LEU A 63 8.98 5.48 -2.50
N GLY A 64 9.27 6.60 -1.82
CA GLY A 64 10.49 6.83 -1.04
C GLY A 64 10.33 6.67 0.48
N GLY A 65 9.14 6.30 0.97
CA GLY A 65 8.89 6.13 2.40
C GLY A 65 9.68 4.98 3.00
N ILE A 66 10.39 5.23 4.10
CA ILE A 66 11.14 4.21 4.86
C ILE A 66 10.57 4.18 6.28
N GLY A 67 10.09 3.02 6.71
CA GLY A 67 9.48 2.86 8.03
C GLY A 67 9.43 1.40 8.48
N SER A 68 9.12 1.21 9.76
CA SER A 68 8.89 -0.11 10.35
C SER A 68 7.41 -0.45 10.40
N ALA A 69 7.08 -1.74 10.51
CA ALA A 69 5.71 -2.19 10.77
C ALA A 69 5.15 -1.53 12.04
N SER A 70 5.94 -1.45 13.12
CA SER A 70 5.49 -0.83 14.39
C SER A 70 5.13 0.66 14.22
N SER A 71 5.96 1.44 13.51
CA SER A 71 5.70 2.86 13.29
C SER A 71 4.46 3.08 12.41
N LEU A 72 4.30 2.28 11.36
CA LEU A 72 3.12 2.35 10.48
C LEU A 72 1.86 1.93 11.23
N ALA A 73 1.90 0.83 11.98
CA ALA A 73 0.78 0.37 12.80
C ALA A 73 0.35 1.42 13.82
N LYS A 74 1.30 2.11 14.48
CA LYS A 74 0.99 3.22 15.40
C LYS A 74 0.32 4.40 14.69
N PHE A 75 0.78 4.75 13.49
CA PHE A 75 0.17 5.80 12.69
C PHE A 75 -1.27 5.45 12.33
N TYR A 76 -1.51 4.25 11.78
CA TYR A 76 -2.86 3.81 11.44
C TYR A 76 -3.74 3.56 12.68
N ALA A 77 -3.18 3.16 13.82
CA ALA A 77 -3.92 3.03 15.08
C ALA A 77 -4.44 4.39 15.56
N MET A 78 -3.64 5.45 15.42
CA MET A 78 -4.09 6.82 15.71
C MET A 78 -5.25 7.23 14.79
N LEU A 79 -5.22 6.84 13.51
CA LEU A 79 -6.33 7.11 12.58
C LEU A 79 -7.60 6.32 12.95
N ALA A 80 -7.46 5.03 13.27
CA ALA A 80 -8.56 4.18 13.73
C ALA A 80 -9.17 4.68 15.05
N ALA A 81 -8.34 5.26 15.93
CA ALA A 81 -8.74 5.83 17.23
C ALA A 81 -9.21 7.30 17.15
N GLY A 82 -9.73 7.74 16.00
CA GLY A 82 -10.34 9.07 15.89
C GLY A 82 -9.35 10.23 15.79
N GLY A 83 -8.13 9.96 15.30
CA GLY A 83 -7.14 10.98 14.95
C GLY A 83 -6.36 11.54 16.14
N GLU A 84 -6.37 10.84 17.26
CA GLU A 84 -5.74 11.26 18.52
C GLU A 84 -4.72 10.24 19.01
N LEU A 85 -3.59 10.72 19.51
CA LEU A 85 -2.56 9.89 20.11
C LEU A 85 -1.96 10.61 21.32
N HIS A 86 -1.97 9.95 22.48
CA HIS A 86 -1.44 10.48 23.74
C HIS A 86 -2.05 11.85 24.13
N GLY A 87 -3.37 12.01 23.99
CA GLY A 87 -4.09 13.25 24.33
C GLY A 87 -3.89 14.39 23.32
N ARG A 88 -3.13 14.17 22.24
CA ARG A 88 -2.93 15.15 21.17
C ARG A 88 -3.72 14.75 19.93
N ARG A 89 -4.58 15.66 19.47
CA ARG A 89 -5.32 15.54 18.21
C ARG A 89 -4.43 15.93 17.03
N PHE A 90 -4.29 15.02 16.07
CA PHE A 90 -3.55 15.22 14.82
C PHE A 90 -4.49 15.47 13.64
N PHE A 91 -5.67 14.83 13.65
CA PHE A 91 -6.66 14.97 12.59
C PHE A 91 -8.02 15.36 13.17
N LYS A 92 -8.71 16.25 12.46
CA LYS A 92 -10.09 16.62 12.78
C LYS A 92 -11.03 15.50 12.34
N PRO A 93 -12.20 15.32 12.99
CA PRO A 93 -13.19 14.32 12.57
C PRO A 93 -13.57 14.41 11.10
N GLU A 94 -13.70 15.63 10.56
CA GLU A 94 -14.06 15.85 9.15
C GLU A 94 -12.96 15.35 8.21
N THR A 95 -11.69 15.50 8.60
CA THR A 95 -10.57 14.99 7.81
C THR A 95 -10.57 13.46 7.78
N LEU A 96 -10.82 12.80 8.91
CA LEU A 96 -10.92 11.34 8.97
C LEU A 96 -12.08 10.82 8.12
N ALA A 97 -13.21 11.53 8.10
CA ALA A 97 -14.33 11.19 7.23
C ALA A 97 -13.95 11.25 5.74
N GLN A 98 -13.12 12.22 5.33
CA GLN A 98 -12.60 12.27 3.94
C GLN A 98 -11.63 11.12 3.64
N MET A 99 -10.84 10.70 4.64
CA MET A 99 -9.90 9.58 4.49
C MET A 99 -10.64 8.23 4.40
N SER A 100 -11.79 8.07 5.07
CA SER A 100 -12.56 6.82 5.04
C SER A 100 -13.64 6.77 3.96
N SER A 101 -14.09 7.92 3.44
CA SER A 101 -15.15 7.98 2.42
C SER A 101 -14.63 7.69 1.01
N THR A 102 -15.30 6.77 0.30
CA THR A 102 -14.97 6.47 -1.11
C THR A 102 -15.32 7.66 -2.00
N LEU A 103 -14.32 8.20 -2.69
CA LEU A 103 -14.45 9.30 -3.65
C LEU A 103 -14.48 8.82 -5.10
N ALA A 104 -13.82 7.70 -5.40
CA ALA A 104 -13.81 7.08 -6.72
C ALA A 104 -13.86 5.55 -6.57
N SER A 105 -14.63 4.88 -7.43
CA SER A 105 -14.71 3.41 -7.48
C SER A 105 -15.02 2.96 -8.90
N GLY A 106 -14.32 1.94 -9.38
CA GLY A 106 -14.55 1.40 -10.71
C GLY A 106 -13.39 0.52 -11.18
N MET A 107 -13.39 0.19 -12.48
CA MET A 107 -12.25 -0.47 -13.11
C MET A 107 -11.09 0.51 -13.24
N ASP A 108 -10.00 0.25 -12.51
CA ASP A 108 -8.82 1.10 -12.57
C ASP A 108 -8.03 0.87 -13.86
N ARG A 109 -7.72 1.94 -14.59
CA ARG A 109 -7.06 1.87 -15.90
C ARG A 109 -5.57 1.54 -15.79
N VAL A 110 -4.98 1.61 -14.61
CA VAL A 110 -3.59 1.26 -14.34
C VAL A 110 -3.52 -0.14 -13.71
N PHE A 111 -4.25 -0.39 -12.64
CA PHE A 111 -4.24 -1.71 -11.98
C PHE A 111 -4.99 -2.78 -12.76
N GLN A 112 -5.89 -2.40 -13.67
CA GLN A 112 -6.69 -3.32 -14.48
C GLN A 112 -7.59 -4.26 -13.65
N ILE A 113 -8.03 -3.78 -12.49
CA ILE A 113 -8.95 -4.45 -11.57
C ILE A 113 -9.93 -3.45 -10.96
N PRO A 114 -11.08 -3.90 -10.42
CA PRO A 114 -11.92 -3.05 -9.60
C PRO A 114 -11.13 -2.49 -8.41
N THR A 115 -11.10 -1.17 -8.27
CA THR A 115 -10.38 -0.46 -7.19
C THR A 115 -11.21 0.74 -6.76
N ALA A 116 -11.07 1.12 -5.49
CA ALA A 116 -11.65 2.34 -4.95
C ALA A 116 -10.59 3.20 -4.26
N PHE A 117 -10.83 4.50 -4.20
CA PHE A 117 -9.98 5.46 -3.52
C PHE A 117 -10.79 6.45 -2.70
N SER A 118 -10.21 6.89 -1.59
CA SER A 118 -10.64 8.04 -0.80
C SER A 118 -9.60 9.17 -0.92
N ALA A 119 -9.67 10.18 -0.06
CA ALA A 119 -8.68 11.24 0.00
C ALA A 119 -7.31 10.70 0.48
N GLY A 120 -6.48 10.25 -0.47
CA GLY A 120 -5.09 9.82 -0.23
C GLY A 120 -4.90 8.33 0.09
N PHE A 121 -5.97 7.54 0.12
CA PHE A 121 -5.91 6.11 0.46
C PHE A 121 -6.60 5.24 -0.57
N MET A 122 -6.15 4.00 -0.68
CA MET A 122 -6.85 2.94 -1.40
C MET A 122 -7.91 2.34 -0.48
N LYS A 123 -9.02 1.92 -1.10
CA LYS A 123 -10.13 1.20 -0.46
C LYS A 123 -10.48 -0.02 -1.29
N ASP A 124 -11.10 -1.01 -0.65
CA ASP A 124 -11.70 -2.13 -1.37
C ASP A 124 -12.92 -1.64 -2.16
N SER A 125 -12.96 -1.96 -3.46
CA SER A 125 -14.13 -1.69 -4.28
C SER A 125 -15.27 -2.62 -3.87
N ALA A 126 -16.52 -2.15 -3.95
CA ALA A 126 -17.70 -3.01 -3.79
C ALA A 126 -17.73 -4.17 -4.79
N ASN A 127 -17.07 -4.02 -5.95
CA ASN A 127 -16.96 -5.04 -7.00
C ASN A 127 -15.62 -5.81 -6.94
N ALA A 128 -14.80 -5.60 -5.91
CA ALA A 128 -13.56 -6.34 -5.76
C ALA A 128 -13.87 -7.81 -5.44
N THR A 129 -13.18 -8.73 -6.12
CA THR A 129 -13.32 -10.17 -5.88
C THR A 129 -12.70 -10.59 -4.54
N GLN A 130 -11.84 -9.75 -3.98
CA GLN A 130 -11.15 -9.99 -2.73
C GLN A 130 -10.99 -8.65 -2.00
N ARG A 131 -11.24 -8.68 -0.69
CA ARG A 131 -10.97 -7.55 0.20
C ARG A 131 -9.57 -7.68 0.77
N ILE A 132 -8.79 -6.60 0.73
CA ILE A 132 -7.43 -6.59 1.28
C ILE A 132 -7.38 -5.88 2.63
N PHE A 133 -8.32 -4.99 2.96
CA PHE A 133 -8.29 -4.19 4.19
C PHE A 133 -9.18 -4.75 5.32
N GLY A 134 -9.63 -6.00 5.21
CA GLY A 134 -10.54 -6.63 6.16
C GLY A 134 -12.03 -6.52 5.77
N PRO A 135 -12.95 -6.87 6.68
CA PRO A 135 -14.38 -6.91 6.41
C PRO A 135 -15.05 -5.52 6.42
N SER A 136 -14.48 -4.52 7.09
CA SER A 136 -15.10 -3.19 7.21
C SER A 136 -15.12 -2.42 5.89
N GLN A 137 -16.23 -1.72 5.62
CA GLN A 137 -16.28 -0.74 4.54
C GLN A 137 -15.61 0.59 4.90
N LEU A 138 -15.42 0.87 6.20
CA LEU A 138 -14.73 2.06 6.69
C LEU A 138 -13.22 1.89 6.71
N ALA A 139 -12.69 0.69 6.47
CA ALA A 139 -11.25 0.48 6.37
C ALA A 139 -10.64 1.24 5.18
N PHE A 140 -9.45 1.78 5.38
CA PHE A 140 -8.69 2.49 4.37
C PHE A 140 -7.19 2.41 4.66
N GLY A 141 -6.37 2.37 3.61
CA GLY A 141 -4.93 2.24 3.74
C GLY A 141 -4.21 2.29 2.41
N HIS A 142 -3.06 1.61 2.34
CA HIS A 142 -2.34 1.49 1.09
C HIS A 142 -1.50 0.20 1.05
N PRO A 143 -1.63 -0.62 -0.01
CA PRO A 143 -0.63 -1.61 -0.35
C PRO A 143 0.55 -0.94 -1.06
N GLY A 144 1.74 -1.51 -0.91
CA GLY A 144 2.95 -1.11 -1.60
C GLY A 144 3.47 -2.24 -2.49
N ALA A 145 4.16 -1.86 -3.56
CA ALA A 145 4.76 -2.81 -4.48
C ALA A 145 5.65 -3.82 -3.74
N GLY A 146 5.56 -5.09 -4.12
CA GLY A 146 6.30 -6.17 -3.47
C GLY A 146 5.64 -6.75 -2.22
N GLY A 147 4.61 -6.12 -1.66
CA GLY A 147 3.74 -6.73 -0.64
C GLY A 147 3.62 -6.00 0.69
N SER A 148 4.27 -4.85 0.89
CA SER A 148 4.08 -4.07 2.12
C SER A 148 2.64 -3.59 2.19
N HIS A 149 2.04 -3.54 3.36
CA HIS A 149 0.61 -3.30 3.45
C HIS A 149 0.24 -2.74 4.81
N ALA A 150 -0.46 -1.61 4.85
CA ALA A 150 -0.90 -1.00 6.10
C ALA A 150 -2.24 -0.29 5.94
N PHE A 151 -3.08 -0.35 6.96
CA PHE A 151 -4.42 0.25 6.96
C PHE A 151 -4.95 0.48 8.36
N ALA A 152 -5.97 1.33 8.45
CA ALA A 152 -6.80 1.54 9.63
C ALA A 152 -8.22 1.01 9.35
N ASP A 153 -8.84 0.47 10.38
CA ASP A 153 -10.26 0.12 10.41
C ASP A 153 -10.89 0.79 11.64
N PRO A 154 -11.46 2.00 11.46
CA PRO A 154 -12.13 2.73 12.53
C PRO A 154 -13.41 2.04 13.06
N GLU A 155 -14.05 1.18 12.26
CA GLU A 155 -15.28 0.48 12.68
C GLU A 155 -14.96 -0.57 13.75
N ASN A 156 -13.87 -1.30 13.56
CA ASN A 156 -13.42 -2.34 14.49
C ASN A 156 -12.34 -1.85 15.48
N GLY A 157 -11.91 -0.58 15.38
CA GLY A 157 -10.84 -0.03 16.22
C GLY A 157 -9.48 -0.70 15.99
N LEU A 158 -9.25 -1.21 14.78
CA LEU A 158 -8.05 -1.97 14.43
C LEU A 158 -7.13 -1.18 13.52
N ALA A 159 -5.85 -1.52 13.60
CA ALA A 159 -4.85 -1.07 12.65
C ALA A 159 -3.86 -2.19 12.35
N PHE A 160 -3.37 -2.20 11.12
CA PHE A 160 -2.50 -3.25 10.61
C PHE A 160 -1.32 -2.64 9.88
N ALA A 161 -0.15 -3.26 10.02
CA ALA A 161 0.99 -3.00 9.16
C ALA A 161 1.86 -4.25 9.00
N TYR A 162 2.15 -4.56 7.75
CA TYR A 162 3.10 -5.57 7.32
C TYR A 162 4.18 -4.90 6.46
N VAL A 163 5.44 -5.14 6.82
CA VAL A 163 6.62 -4.64 6.12
C VAL A 163 7.61 -5.80 5.96
N MET A 164 8.22 -5.91 4.78
CA MET A 164 9.17 -6.94 4.43
C MET A 164 10.36 -6.33 3.69
N ASN A 165 11.48 -7.05 3.68
CA ASN A 165 12.65 -6.68 2.88
C ASN A 165 12.85 -7.60 1.67
N GLN A 166 12.11 -8.71 1.56
CA GLN A 166 12.06 -9.57 0.39
C GLN A 166 10.73 -9.32 -0.32
N MET A 167 10.77 -8.64 -1.47
CA MET A 167 9.57 -8.41 -2.27
C MET A 167 9.01 -9.73 -2.82
N GLU A 168 7.73 -9.70 -3.19
CA GLU A 168 7.01 -10.76 -3.87
C GLU A 168 6.43 -10.25 -5.18
N GLN A 169 6.26 -11.15 -6.16
CA GLN A 169 5.83 -10.79 -7.50
C GLN A 169 4.30 -10.68 -7.55
N SER A 170 3.76 -9.56 -7.08
CA SER A 170 2.32 -9.31 -7.08
C SER A 170 2.01 -7.81 -7.15
N LEU A 171 0.84 -7.49 -7.72
CA LEU A 171 0.30 -6.13 -7.79
C LEU A 171 -0.36 -5.69 -6.47
N LEU A 172 -0.93 -6.62 -5.73
CA LEU A 172 -1.67 -6.41 -4.48
C LEU A 172 -1.04 -7.22 -3.34
N PRO A 173 -1.48 -7.00 -2.07
CA PRO A 173 -1.03 -7.82 -0.95
C PRO A 173 -1.26 -9.31 -1.22
N ASN A 174 -0.22 -10.09 -0.95
CA ASN A 174 -0.18 -11.51 -1.22
C ASN A 174 -0.54 -12.34 0.02
N GLU A 175 -0.42 -13.67 -0.11
CA GLU A 175 -0.73 -14.65 0.94
C GLU A 175 -0.14 -14.29 2.32
N LYS A 176 1.10 -13.80 2.40
CA LYS A 176 1.73 -13.51 3.70
C LYS A 176 1.02 -12.40 4.45
N SER A 177 0.80 -11.27 3.79
CA SER A 177 0.06 -10.17 4.41
C SER A 177 -1.40 -10.56 4.64
N ARG A 178 -2.02 -11.26 3.69
CA ARG A 178 -3.45 -11.59 3.77
C ARG A 178 -3.79 -12.56 4.89
N ARG A 179 -2.98 -13.60 5.10
CA ARG A 179 -3.18 -14.53 6.22
C ARG A 179 -3.09 -13.84 7.57
N LEU A 180 -2.23 -12.81 7.68
CA LEU A 180 -2.16 -11.99 8.88
C LEU A 180 -3.39 -11.09 9.03
N VAL A 181 -3.89 -10.51 7.94
CA VAL A 181 -5.16 -9.76 7.96
C VAL A 181 -6.32 -10.67 8.38
N GLU A 182 -6.46 -11.84 7.79
CA GLU A 182 -7.49 -12.82 8.15
C GLU A 182 -7.40 -13.21 9.63
N ALA A 183 -6.19 -13.43 10.16
CA ALA A 183 -5.97 -13.81 11.55
C ALA A 183 -6.28 -12.71 12.58
N ILE A 184 -6.23 -11.41 12.21
CA ILE A 184 -6.60 -10.33 13.15
C ILE A 184 -8.10 -10.06 13.20
N TYR A 185 -8.88 -10.66 12.29
CA TYR A 185 -10.34 -10.55 12.23
C TYR A 185 -11.08 -11.85 12.61
N SER A 186 -10.34 -12.93 12.92
CA SER A 186 -10.89 -14.20 13.40
C SER A 186 -11.04 -14.20 14.92
#